data_AF-A0A940RB06-F1
#
_entry.id   AF-A0A940RB06-F1
#
_cell.length_a   1.000
_cell.length_b   1.000
_cell.length_c   1.000
_cell.angle_alpha   90.00
_cell.angle_beta   90.00
_cell.angle_gamma   90.00
#
_symmetry.space_group_name_H-M   'P 1'
#
loop_
_entity.id
_entity.type
_entity.pdbx_description
1 polymer ?
#
loop_
_entity_poly.entity_id
_entity_poly.type
_entity_poly.pdbx_seq_one_letter_code
_entity_poly.pdbx_strand_id
1 'polypeptide(L)' 'MIDDLVQNYQLRGKTYHQLVELLGPPQSKFDSTLRVYYNIDVDYGSDIDPVYMKILSIEFNKDTIVRNYEVQEWKK' A
#
# COMPACT_ATOMS: atom_id res chain seq x y z
N MET A 1 6.18 4.88 -13.87
CA MET A 1 7.18 4.16 -13.05
C MET A 1 6.59 3.46 -11.82
N ILE A 2 5.34 3.72 -11.43
CA ILE A 2 4.58 2.89 -10.46
C ILE A 2 3.83 1.73 -11.16
N ASP A 3 3.46 1.92 -12.44
CA ASP A 3 2.84 0.87 -13.26
C ASP A 3 3.72 -0.37 -13.42
N ASP A 4 5.04 -0.20 -13.54
CA ASP A 4 5.98 -1.34 -13.53
C ASP A 4 5.98 -2.06 -12.18
N LEU A 5 5.77 -1.33 -11.08
CA LEU A 5 5.75 -1.89 -9.74
C LEU A 5 4.46 -2.70 -9.50
N VAL A 6 3.32 -2.19 -9.97
CA VAL A 6 2.01 -2.85 -9.84
C VAL A 6 1.83 -3.99 -10.85
N GLN A 7 2.40 -3.89 -12.06
CA GLN A 7 2.31 -4.96 -13.07
C GLN A 7 3.33 -6.09 -12.86
N ASN A 8 4.55 -5.81 -12.35
CA ASN A 8 5.61 -6.82 -12.30
C ASN A 8 5.95 -7.35 -10.90
N TYR A 9 5.58 -6.69 -9.81
CA TYR A 9 5.92 -7.22 -8.49
C TYR A 9 4.84 -8.19 -7.99
N GLN A 10 5.22 -9.47 -7.95
CA GLN A 10 4.51 -10.49 -7.18
C GLN A 10 4.57 -10.15 -5.68
N LEU A 11 3.73 -9.21 -5.23
CA LEU A 11 3.63 -8.83 -3.82
C LEU A 11 3.10 -10.01 -2.99
N ARG A 12 2.24 -10.83 -3.60
CA ARG A 12 1.63 -12.00 -2.98
C ARG A 12 2.68 -13.06 -2.64
N GLY A 13 2.65 -13.55 -1.40
CA GLY A 13 3.62 -14.54 -0.90
C GLY A 13 4.91 -13.94 -0.31
N LYS A 14 5.11 -12.62 -0.37
CA LYS A 14 6.23 -11.96 0.32
C LYS A 14 5.97 -11.81 1.81
N THR A 15 7.01 -11.84 2.62
CA THR A 15 6.91 -11.49 4.04
C THR A 15 6.87 -9.97 4.20
N TYR A 16 6.40 -9.48 5.36
CA TYR A 16 6.45 -8.05 5.67
C TYR A 16 7.86 -7.45 5.55
N HIS A 17 8.89 -8.19 5.97
CA HIS A 17 10.27 -7.70 5.86
C HIS A 17 10.67 -7.46 4.40
N GLN A 18 10.42 -8.45 3.53
CA GLN A 18 10.69 -8.33 2.10
C GLN A 18 9.86 -7.22 1.46
N LEU A 19 8.63 -7.03 1.91
CA LEU A 19 7.78 -5.94 1.45
C LEU A 19 8.39 -4.58 1.82
N VAL A 20 8.84 -4.41 3.06
CA VAL A 20 9.47 -3.18 3.55
C VAL A 20 10.80 -2.91 2.85
N GLU A 21 11.58 -3.95 2.53
CA GLU A 21 12.81 -3.80 1.74
C GLU A 21 12.54 -3.35 0.30
N LEU A 22 11.39 -3.71 -0.27
CA LEU A 22 11.01 -3.36 -1.65
C LEU A 22 10.32 -2.00 -1.77
N LEU A 23 9.39 -1.72 -0.86
CA LEU A 23 8.51 -0.54 -0.92
C LEU A 23 8.90 0.56 0.08
N GLY A 24 9.79 0.24 1.03
CA GLY A 24 10.03 1.06 2.20
C GLY A 24 9.03 0.76 3.33
N PRO A 25 9.16 1.45 4.48
CA PRO A 25 8.23 1.29 5.58
C PRO A 25 6.83 1.80 5.20
N PRO A 26 5.75 1.09 5.58
CA PRO A 26 4.39 1.58 5.35
C PRO A 26 4.14 2.87 6.14
N GLN A 27 3.26 3.71 5.61
CA GLN A 27 2.84 4.93 6.29
C GLN A 27 1.85 4.64 7.44
N SER A 28 1.15 3.50 7.38
CA SER A 28 0.31 3.03 8.48
C SER A 28 1.04 2.00 9.33
N LYS A 29 0.71 1.96 10.62
CA LYS A 29 1.07 0.81 11.48
C LYS A 29 0.23 -0.40 11.09
N PHE A 30 0.73 -1.59 11.42
CA PHE A 30 -0.06 -2.82 11.39
C PHE A 30 -1.29 -2.64 12.26
N ASP A 31 -2.45 -2.66 11.63
CA ASP A 31 -3.72 -2.60 12.34
C ASP A 31 -4.10 -4.01 12.87
N SER A 32 -5.08 -4.09 13.77
CA SER A 32 -5.65 -5.35 14.29
C SER A 32 -6.17 -6.27 13.17
N THR A 33 -6.41 -5.71 11.98
CA THR A 33 -6.84 -6.42 10.77
C THR A 33 -5.71 -7.04 9.95
N LEU A 34 -4.44 -6.99 10.42
CA LEU A 34 -3.27 -7.47 9.68
C LEU A 34 -3.12 -6.82 8.30
N ARG A 35 -3.42 -5.51 8.23
CA ARG A 35 -3.33 -4.72 7.01
C ARG A 35 -2.36 -3.56 7.19
N VAL A 36 -1.71 -3.19 6.09
CA VAL A 36 -0.90 -1.98 5.98
C VAL A 36 -1.30 -1.21 4.74
N TYR A 37 -1.04 0.10 4.77
CA TYR A 37 -1.37 1.03 3.72
C TYR A 37 -0.12 1.79 3.27
N TYR A 38 0.03 1.90 1.95
CA TYR A 38 1.04 2.73 1.30
C TYR A 38 0.33 3.76 0.43
N ASN A 39 0.51 5.05 0.72
CA ASN A 39 0.05 6.08 -0.20
C ASN A 39 0.97 6.08 -1.41
N ILE A 40 0.39 5.72 -2.55
CA ILE A 40 1.03 5.74 -3.86
C ILE A 40 1.11 7.20 -4.33
N ASP A 41 -0.01 7.92 -4.23
CA ASP A 41 -0.14 9.28 -4.72
C ASP A 41 -1.18 10.02 -3.90
N VAL A 42 -0.89 11.27 -3.53
CA VAL A 42 -1.80 12.11 -2.75
C VAL A 42 -1.68 13.53 -3.29
N ASP A 43 -2.80 14.06 -3.79
CA ASP A 43 -2.88 15.43 -4.24
C ASP A 43 -3.73 16.24 -3.27
N TYR A 44 -3.13 17.28 -2.69
CA TYR A 44 -3.76 18.22 -1.77
C TYR A 44 -4.40 19.43 -2.47
N GLY A 45 -4.18 19.59 -3.78
CA GLY A 45 -4.69 20.71 -4.54
C GLY A 45 -4.17 22.04 -4.00
N SER A 46 -5.06 22.85 -3.42
CA SER A 46 -4.74 24.18 -2.88
C SER A 46 -5.03 24.33 -1.39
N ASP A 47 -5.45 23.26 -0.71
CA ASP A 47 -5.80 23.27 0.72
C ASP A 47 -5.10 22.11 1.46
N ILE A 48 -5.43 21.90 2.74
CA ILE A 48 -4.89 20.81 3.57
C ILE A 48 -5.65 19.50 3.30
N ASP A 49 -6.87 19.58 2.75
CA ASP A 49 -7.69 18.41 2.40
C ASP A 49 -7.29 17.84 1.03
N PRO A 50 -6.97 16.53 0.93
CA PRO A 50 -6.66 15.89 -0.34
C PRO A 50 -7.87 15.90 -1.29
N VAL A 51 -7.61 16.26 -2.55
CA VAL A 51 -8.56 16.17 -3.67
C VAL A 51 -8.45 14.85 -4.41
N TYR A 52 -7.32 14.16 -4.27
CA TYR A 52 -7.08 12.84 -4.84
C TYR A 52 -6.15 12.03 -3.94
N MET A 53 -6.44 10.74 -3.81
CA MET A 53 -5.66 9.82 -3.02
C MET A 53 -5.66 8.44 -3.67
N LYS A 54 -4.47 7.90 -3.87
CA LYS A 54 -4.25 6.54 -4.35
C LYS A 54 -3.46 5.79 -3.29
N ILE A 55 -4.05 4.73 -2.76
CA ILE A 55 -3.52 3.95 -1.64
C ILE A 55 -3.42 2.49 -2.07
N LEU A 56 -2.29 1.86 -1.80
CA LEU A 56 -2.13 0.41 -1.87
C LEU A 56 -2.39 -0.19 -0.49
N SER A 57 -3.49 -0.94 -0.37
CA SER A 57 -3.80 -1.74 0.80
C SER A 57 -3.23 -3.14 0.63
N ILE A 58 -2.48 -3.62 1.62
CA ILE A 58 -1.90 -4.96 1.61
C ILE A 58 -2.38 -5.72 2.84
N GLU A 59 -2.97 -6.88 2.59
CA GLU A 59 -3.46 -7.80 3.62
C GLU A 59 -2.47 -8.94 3.84
N PHE A 60 -2.13 -9.17 5.11
CA PHE A 60 -1.28 -10.27 5.53
C PHE A 60 -2.08 -11.39 6.18
N ASN A 61 -1.54 -12.60 6.14
CA ASN A 61 -1.99 -13.71 6.96
C ASN A 61 -1.37 -13.63 8.38
N LYS A 62 -1.74 -14.59 9.24
CA LYS A 62 -1.20 -14.69 10.61
C LYS A 62 0.32 -14.92 10.65
N ASP A 63 0.88 -15.49 9.60
CA ASP A 63 2.32 -15.69 9.43
C ASP A 63 3.04 -14.46 8.86
N THR A 64 2.35 -13.31 8.76
CA THR A 64 2.94 -12.04 8.28
C THR A 64 3.40 -12.13 6.81
N ILE A 65 2.70 -12.94 6.02
CA ILE A 65 2.89 -13.13 4.57
C ILE A 65 1.75 -12.45 3.83
N VAL A 66 2.07 -11.72 2.77
CA VAL A 66 1.09 -11.02 1.93
C VAL A 66 0.14 -12.05 1.31
N ARG A 67 -1.12 -11.98 1.74
CA ARG A 67 -2.21 -12.81 1.24
C ARG A 67 -2.88 -12.18 0.03
N ASN A 68 -3.12 -10.86 0.09
CA ASN A 68 -3.81 -10.10 -0.92
C ASN A 68 -3.34 -8.64 -0.94
N TYR A 69 -3.58 -7.94 -2.04
CA TYR A 69 -3.37 -6.50 -2.12
C TYR A 69 -4.43 -5.88 -3.03
N GLU A 70 -4.78 -4.63 -2.75
CA GLU A 70 -5.76 -3.85 -3.50
C GLU A 70 -5.27 -2.41 -3.64
N VAL A 71 -5.43 -1.84 -4.83
CA VAL A 71 -5.20 -0.41 -5.06
C VAL A 71 -6.54 0.29 -4.95
N GLN A 72 -6.67 1.16 -3.95
CA GLN A 72 -7.82 2.01 -3.75
C GLN A 72 -7.50 3.39 -4.28
N GLU A 73 -8.33 3.89 -5.20
CA GLU A 73 -8.22 5.21 -5.75
C GLU A 73 -9.47 6.00 -5.37
N TRP A 74 -9.26 7.15 -4.77
CA TRP A 74 -10.30 8.06 -4.32
C TRP A 74 -10.05 9.45 -4.89
N LYS A 75 -11.10 10.09 -5.38
CA LYS A 75 -11.07 11.44 -5.93
C LYS A 75 -12.31 12.21 -5.48
N LYS A 76 -12.11 13.46 -5.08
CA LYS A 76 -13.15 14.40 -4.67
C LYS A 76 -13.83 15.05 -5.86
#